data_AF-A0A1M4WFR9-F1
#
_entry.id   AF-A0A1M4WFR9-F1
#
_cell.length_a   1.000
_cell.length_b   1.000
_cell.length_c   1.000
_cell.angle_alpha   90.00
_cell.angle_beta   90.00
_cell.angle_gamma   90.00
#
_symmetry.space_group_name_H-M   'P 1'
#
loop_
_entity.id
_entity.type
_entity.pdbx_description
1 polymer ?
#
loop_
_entity_poly.entity_id
_entity_poly.type
_entity_poly.pdbx_seq_one_letter_code
_entity_poly.pdbx_strand_id
1 'polypeptide(L)'
;MGAAELDAHNRTITIHSHFIFYGSAATPQLAEQLRDEVETLWNEPKAQVEIGRLLFTPQFRITASVADQMLDIDIYQNTDPRNNYFRIENFAATNISFVDGLGCNSGYFLLENLYAGSTTAAHEYGHTLGLDHPEELDIRGKGTPGIMYPRGTLVDPQYQYDPLVPAGQKGGTLHPMHRRVLPADIRALRLHRLRWQGNSAVVGDFTNVYHDNHTSYHMG
;
A
#
# COMPACT_ATOMS: atom_id res chain seq x y z
N MET A 1 2.94 4.66 -5.50
CA MET A 1 3.66 5.01 -6.71
C MET A 1 5.12 4.68 -6.54
N GLY A 2 5.85 4.45 -7.62
CA GLY A 2 7.29 4.24 -7.56
C GLY A 2 7.97 4.39 -8.93
N ALA A 3 9.30 4.35 -8.91
CA ALA A 3 10.12 4.23 -10.11
C ALA A 3 10.59 2.77 -10.26
N ALA A 4 10.28 2.16 -11.40
CA ALA A 4 10.77 0.84 -11.76
C ALA A 4 12.09 0.96 -12.54
N GLU A 5 13.06 0.12 -12.18
CA GLU A 5 14.34 -0.05 -12.89
C GLU A 5 14.48 -1.50 -13.34
N LEU A 6 14.76 -1.72 -14.62
CA LEU A 6 14.94 -3.02 -15.24
C LEU A 6 16.43 -3.38 -15.28
N ASP A 7 16.79 -4.50 -14.66
CA ASP A 7 18.11 -5.11 -14.80
C ASP A 7 17.99 -6.42 -15.60
N ALA A 8 18.31 -6.32 -16.89
CA ALA A 8 18.25 -7.45 -17.82
C ALA A 8 19.29 -8.54 -17.51
N HIS A 9 20.43 -8.19 -16.93
CA HIS A 9 21.49 -9.12 -16.59
C HIS A 9 21.07 -9.99 -15.40
N ASN A 10 20.60 -9.35 -14.33
CA ASN A 10 20.21 -10.04 -13.09
C ASN A 10 18.77 -10.55 -13.10
N ARG A 11 17.98 -10.24 -14.14
CA ARG A 11 16.58 -10.64 -14.30
C ARG A 11 15.71 -10.11 -13.17
N THR A 12 15.92 -8.84 -12.81
CA THR A 12 15.17 -8.16 -11.76
C THR A 12 14.50 -6.89 -12.26
N ILE A 13 13.37 -6.55 -11.65
CA ILE A 13 12.74 -5.23 -11.77
C ILE A 13 12.71 -4.63 -10.38
N THR A 14 13.49 -3.60 -10.13
CA THR A 14 13.50 -2.94 -8.82
C THR A 14 12.48 -1.82 -8.83
N ILE A 15 11.50 -1.85 -7.92
CA ILE A 15 10.51 -0.80 -7.73
C ILE A 15 10.92 0.01 -6.51
N HIS A 16 11.40 1.23 -6.75
CA HIS A 16 11.83 2.18 -5.74
C HIS A 16 10.68 3.07 -5.32
N SER A 17 10.45 3.14 -4.00
CA SER A 17 9.46 4.02 -3.40
C SER A 17 9.99 4.60 -2.09
N HIS A 18 9.66 5.86 -1.85
CA HIS A 18 9.98 6.61 -0.64
C HIS A 18 8.68 7.09 0.01
N PHE A 19 8.42 6.64 1.23
CA PHE A 19 7.32 7.16 2.03
C PHE A 19 7.76 8.38 2.82
N ILE A 20 6.97 9.43 2.74
CA ILE A 20 7.17 10.66 3.51
C ILE A 20 5.94 10.83 4.39
N PHE A 21 6.14 10.63 5.68
CA PHE A 21 5.09 10.71 6.68
C PHE A 21 5.10 12.08 7.37
N TYR A 22 3.93 12.64 7.58
CA TYR A 22 3.74 13.89 8.32
C TYR A 22 2.45 13.82 9.14
N GLY A 23 2.20 14.84 9.97
CA GLY A 23 1.04 14.86 10.88
C GLY A 23 1.39 14.48 12.31
N SER A 24 0.44 14.65 13.22
CA SER A 24 0.72 14.64 14.67
C SER A 24 1.10 13.27 15.23
N ALA A 25 0.75 12.19 14.52
CA ALA A 25 1.04 10.81 14.94
C ALA A 25 2.20 10.18 14.15
N ALA A 26 2.84 10.92 13.23
CA ALA A 26 4.00 10.43 12.50
C ALA A 26 5.24 10.45 13.42
N THR A 27 5.89 9.30 13.58
CA THR A 27 7.14 9.17 14.35
C THR A 27 8.16 8.34 13.57
N PRO A 28 9.46 8.54 13.77
CA PRO A 28 10.48 7.76 13.08
C PRO A 28 10.33 6.25 13.29
N GLN A 29 9.93 5.83 14.51
CA GLN A 29 9.69 4.43 14.85
C GLN A 29 8.51 3.85 14.07
N LEU A 30 7.41 4.61 13.96
CA LEU A 30 6.26 4.20 13.16
C LEU A 30 6.62 4.15 11.68
N ALA A 31 7.31 5.16 11.16
CA ALA A 31 7.75 5.21 9.77
C ALA A 31 8.59 3.98 9.39
N GLU A 32 9.51 3.59 10.26
CA GLU A 32 10.33 2.40 10.09
C GLU A 32 9.49 1.12 10.10
N GLN A 33 8.56 0.98 11.04
CA GLN A 33 7.66 -0.16 11.10
C GLN A 33 6.86 -0.31 9.79
N LEU A 34 6.29 0.78 9.27
CA LEU A 34 5.50 0.74 8.04
C LEU A 34 6.38 0.45 6.82
N ARG A 35 7.59 1.00 6.78
CA ARG A 35 8.59 0.71 5.74
C ARG A 35 8.91 -0.78 5.70
N ASP A 36 9.22 -1.36 6.87
CA ASP A 36 9.54 -2.79 7.01
C ASP A 36 8.35 -3.68 6.64
N GLU A 37 7.14 -3.33 7.09
CA GLU A 37 5.89 -4.04 6.73
C GLU A 37 5.72 -4.11 5.21
N VAL A 38 5.76 -2.95 4.54
CA VAL A 38 5.54 -2.85 3.10
C VAL A 38 6.63 -3.60 2.33
N GLU A 39 7.90 -3.34 2.64
CA GLU A 39 9.02 -3.96 1.92
C GLU A 39 9.02 -5.48 2.09
N THR A 40 8.78 -5.98 3.31
CA THR A 40 8.77 -7.41 3.59
C THR A 40 7.64 -8.11 2.84
N LEU A 41 6.40 -7.63 2.99
CA LEU A 41 5.23 -8.28 2.40
C LEU A 41 5.29 -8.28 0.87
N TRP A 42 5.70 -7.18 0.25
CA TRP A 42 5.75 -7.09 -1.22
C TRP A 42 6.89 -7.89 -1.85
N ASN A 43 7.96 -8.21 -1.09
CA ASN A 43 9.03 -9.11 -1.55
C ASN A 43 8.80 -10.59 -1.18
N GLU A 44 7.90 -10.89 -0.24
CA GLU A 44 7.57 -12.26 0.20
C GLU A 44 7.18 -13.24 -0.92
N PRO A 45 6.29 -12.90 -1.88
CA PRO A 45 5.75 -13.88 -2.82
C PRO A 45 6.77 -14.42 -3.84
N LYS A 46 7.90 -13.73 -4.05
CA LYS A 46 8.96 -14.10 -5.02
C LYS A 46 8.41 -14.45 -6.41
N ALA A 47 7.30 -13.82 -6.78
CA ALA A 47 6.62 -14.10 -8.05
C ALA A 47 7.44 -13.56 -9.22
N GLN A 48 7.34 -14.21 -10.37
CA GLN A 48 7.96 -13.75 -11.60
C GLN A 48 6.94 -13.08 -12.50
N VAL A 49 7.38 -12.07 -13.23
CA VAL A 49 6.63 -11.40 -14.30
C VAL A 49 7.35 -11.59 -15.62
N GLU A 50 6.58 -11.79 -16.68
CA GLU A 50 7.12 -11.88 -18.04
C GLU A 50 7.13 -10.50 -18.68
N ILE A 51 8.30 -10.03 -19.13
CA ILE A 51 8.43 -8.86 -19.99
C ILE A 51 9.04 -9.33 -21.31
N GLY A 52 8.28 -9.21 -22.39
CA GLY A 52 8.64 -9.80 -23.68
C GLY A 52 8.59 -11.33 -23.62
N ARG A 53 9.75 -12.00 -23.62
CA ARG A 53 9.90 -13.46 -23.47
C ARG A 53 10.76 -13.85 -22.28
N LEU A 54 11.02 -12.88 -21.40
CA LEU A 54 12.00 -12.98 -20.33
C LEU A 54 11.28 -12.86 -18.99
N LEU A 55 11.59 -13.77 -18.09
CA LEU A 55 11.09 -13.75 -16.73
C LEU A 55 11.99 -12.87 -15.87
N PHE A 56 11.35 -11.98 -15.13
CA PHE A 56 11.97 -11.08 -14.16
C PHE A 56 11.33 -11.28 -12.78
N THR A 57 12.13 -11.15 -11.74
CA THR A 57 11.67 -11.14 -10.35
C THR A 57 11.56 -9.69 -9.88
N PRO A 58 10.36 -9.16 -9.61
CA PRO A 58 10.22 -7.85 -9.01
C PRO A 58 10.83 -7.81 -7.61
N GLN A 59 11.50 -6.72 -7.28
CA GLN A 59 12.06 -6.43 -5.98
C GLN A 59 11.59 -5.04 -5.54
N PHE A 60 10.95 -4.95 -4.38
CA PHE A 60 10.53 -3.67 -3.83
C PHE A 60 11.64 -3.13 -2.94
N ARG A 61 11.98 -1.87 -3.14
CA ARG A 61 12.96 -1.13 -2.33
C ARG A 61 12.27 0.09 -1.75
N ILE A 62 11.99 0.02 -0.45
CA ILE A 62 11.20 1.01 0.26
C ILE A 62 12.10 1.75 1.22
N THR A 63 12.06 3.08 1.19
CA THR A 63 12.62 3.92 2.24
C THR A 63 11.52 4.76 2.86
N ALA A 64 11.73 5.28 4.06
CA ALA A 64 10.76 6.15 4.72
C ALA A 64 11.44 7.30 5.48
N SER A 65 10.73 8.41 5.61
CA SER A 65 11.13 9.57 6.40
C SER A 65 9.92 10.18 7.10
N VAL A 66 10.18 10.98 8.14
CA VAL A 66 9.19 11.83 8.80
C VAL A 66 9.55 13.29 8.54
N ALA A 67 8.55 14.08 8.17
CA ALA A 67 8.68 15.51 7.95
C ALA A 67 7.87 16.27 9.01
N ASP A 68 8.58 16.88 9.97
CA ASP A 68 7.96 17.60 11.09
C ASP A 68 7.21 18.87 10.66
N GLN A 69 7.66 19.51 9.58
CA GLN A 69 7.10 20.76 9.04
C GLN A 69 6.82 20.63 7.54
N MET A 70 5.98 19.66 7.18
CA MET A 70 5.54 19.50 5.79
C MET A 70 4.62 20.65 5.39
N LEU A 71 5.02 21.40 4.36
CA LEU A 71 4.17 22.40 3.72
C LEU A 71 3.41 21.76 2.55
N ASP A 72 2.28 22.36 2.20
CA ASP A 72 1.48 21.94 1.05
C ASP A 72 2.27 22.04 -0.27
N ILE A 73 3.09 23.08 -0.41
CA ILE A 73 3.94 23.31 -1.58
C ILE A 73 4.97 22.20 -1.80
N ASP A 74 5.47 21.57 -0.73
CA ASP A 74 6.44 20.46 -0.81
C ASP A 74 5.82 19.23 -1.49
N ILE A 75 4.51 19.07 -1.36
CA ILE A 75 3.75 17.99 -2.00
C ILE A 75 3.33 18.41 -3.41
N TYR A 76 2.76 19.60 -3.58
CA TYR A 76 2.24 20.07 -4.87
C TYR A 76 3.30 20.13 -5.97
N GLN A 77 4.54 20.46 -5.61
CA GLN A 77 5.65 20.56 -6.57
C GLN A 77 6.41 19.24 -6.77
N ASN A 78 5.97 18.14 -6.13
CA ASN A 78 6.65 16.87 -6.29
C ASN A 78 6.60 16.38 -7.74
N THR A 79 7.78 16.10 -8.29
CA THR A 79 7.98 15.50 -9.61
C THR A 79 8.72 14.17 -9.53
N ASP A 80 9.11 13.75 -8.32
CA ASP A 80 9.76 12.47 -8.11
C ASP A 80 8.69 11.38 -7.93
N PRO A 81 8.57 10.42 -8.87
CA PRO A 81 7.57 9.35 -8.82
C PRO A 81 7.80 8.38 -7.66
N ARG A 82 8.95 8.46 -6.97
CA ARG A 82 9.25 7.65 -5.79
C ARG A 82 8.58 8.20 -4.55
N ASN A 83 8.29 9.50 -4.48
CA ASN A 83 7.78 10.12 -3.26
C ASN A 83 6.28 9.86 -3.09
N ASN A 84 5.92 9.25 -1.95
CA ASN A 84 4.57 8.98 -1.54
C ASN A 84 4.29 9.65 -0.20
N TYR A 85 3.25 10.48 -0.12
CA TYR A 85 2.98 11.39 0.99
C TYR A 85 1.78 10.93 1.80
N PHE A 86 1.99 10.67 3.08
CA PHE A 86 0.90 10.20 3.93
C PHE A 86 0.84 10.98 5.23
N ARG A 87 -0.32 11.56 5.49
CA ARG A 87 -0.63 12.14 6.79
C ARG A 87 -1.00 11.04 7.77
N ILE A 88 -0.41 11.02 8.96
CA ILE A 88 -0.78 10.08 10.03
C ILE A 88 -1.39 10.85 11.19
N GLU A 89 -2.62 10.48 11.56
CA GLU A 89 -3.37 11.12 12.64
C GLU A 89 -4.10 10.09 13.51
N ASN A 90 -4.47 10.51 14.73
CA ASN A 90 -5.30 9.72 15.64
C ASN A 90 -6.78 9.67 15.23
N PHE A 91 -7.19 10.51 14.27
CA PHE A 91 -8.56 10.63 13.81
C PHE A 91 -8.61 10.76 12.29
N ALA A 92 -9.53 10.05 11.65
CA ALA A 92 -9.88 10.21 10.25
C ALA A 92 -11.40 10.30 10.12
N ALA A 93 -11.92 11.25 9.34
CA ALA A 93 -13.36 11.47 9.20
C ALA A 93 -14.12 10.23 8.67
N THR A 94 -13.45 9.40 7.86
CA THR A 94 -13.96 8.14 7.31
C THR A 94 -13.69 6.94 8.22
N ASN A 95 -13.02 7.14 9.36
CA ASN A 95 -12.61 6.12 10.32
C ASN A 95 -11.79 4.96 9.73
N ILE A 96 -11.06 5.21 8.63
CA ILE A 96 -10.21 4.23 7.97
C ILE A 96 -9.06 4.94 7.26
N SER A 97 -7.92 4.25 7.15
CA SER A 97 -6.83 4.67 6.26
C SER A 97 -7.24 4.59 4.78
N PHE A 98 -6.69 5.46 3.93
CA PHE A 98 -6.97 5.49 2.50
C PHE A 98 -5.85 6.15 1.69
N VAL A 99 -5.86 5.89 0.39
CA VAL A 99 -5.16 6.69 -0.64
C VAL A 99 -6.17 7.54 -1.43
N ASP A 100 -5.70 8.60 -2.08
CA ASP A 100 -6.55 9.54 -2.83
C ASP A 100 -7.12 8.95 -4.14
N GLY A 101 -6.69 7.76 -4.52
CA GLY A 101 -7.17 7.01 -5.68
C GLY A 101 -6.21 5.90 -6.10
N LEU A 102 -6.53 5.25 -7.22
CA LEU A 102 -5.68 4.20 -7.78
C LEU A 102 -4.46 4.79 -8.48
N GLY A 103 -3.29 4.25 -8.16
CA GLY A 103 -2.00 4.69 -8.68
C GLY A 103 -1.44 5.91 -7.96
N CYS A 104 -2.18 6.50 -7.03
CA CYS A 104 -1.86 7.79 -6.43
C CYS A 104 -0.65 7.75 -5.50
N ASN A 105 -0.05 8.91 -5.25
CA ASN A 105 1.13 9.05 -4.39
C ASN A 105 0.82 9.81 -3.09
N SER A 106 -0.44 9.97 -2.73
CA SER A 106 -0.86 10.64 -1.50
C SER A 106 -2.03 9.93 -0.82
N GLY A 107 -2.17 10.14 0.49
CA GLY A 107 -3.25 9.60 1.27
C GLY A 107 -3.20 9.95 2.76
N TYR A 108 -4.01 9.23 3.53
CA TYR A 108 -4.23 9.46 4.95
C TYR A 108 -4.24 8.15 5.72
N PHE A 109 -3.49 8.09 6.81
CA PHE A 109 -3.46 6.95 7.72
C PHE A 109 -4.10 7.29 9.05
N LEU A 110 -5.02 6.43 9.47
CA LEU A 110 -5.52 6.40 10.84
C LEU A 110 -4.57 5.55 11.70
N LEU A 111 -3.99 6.13 12.76
CA LEU A 111 -3.01 5.46 13.62
C LEU A 111 -3.50 4.11 14.15
N GLU A 112 -4.78 4.00 14.52
CA GLU A 112 -5.40 2.76 15.01
C GLU A 112 -5.29 1.61 13.99
N ASN A 113 -5.19 1.91 12.70
CA ASN A 113 -5.05 0.89 11.66
C ASN A 113 -3.60 0.41 11.47
N LEU A 114 -2.61 1.08 12.10
CA LEU A 114 -1.17 0.91 11.88
C LEU A 114 -0.46 0.17 13.02
N TYR A 115 -1.16 -0.67 13.76
CA TYR A 115 -0.57 -1.49 14.82
C TYR A 115 0.44 -2.52 14.26
N ALA A 116 1.42 -2.91 15.07
CA ALA A 116 2.42 -3.90 14.67
C ALA A 116 1.76 -5.23 14.23
N GLY A 117 2.10 -5.70 13.03
CA GLY A 117 1.49 -6.90 12.42
C GLY A 117 0.21 -6.63 11.64
N SER A 118 -0.29 -5.39 11.59
CA SER A 118 -1.23 -4.95 10.56
C SER A 118 -0.58 -5.09 9.17
N THR A 119 -1.42 -5.11 8.14
CA THR A 119 -0.96 -5.08 6.74
C THR A 119 -1.56 -3.86 6.02
N THR A 120 -1.99 -2.85 6.78
CA THR A 120 -2.74 -1.71 6.23
C THR A 120 -1.86 -0.86 5.34
N ALA A 121 -0.61 -0.58 5.74
CA ALA A 121 0.30 0.20 4.89
C ALA A 121 0.65 -0.57 3.62
N ALA A 122 0.84 -1.89 3.70
CA ALA A 122 1.05 -2.73 2.53
C ALA A 122 -0.16 -2.80 1.58
N HIS A 123 -1.38 -2.75 2.12
CA HIS A 123 -2.63 -2.67 1.34
C HIS A 123 -2.75 -1.33 0.61
N GLU A 124 -2.60 -0.22 1.34
CA GLU A 124 -2.63 1.12 0.72
C GLU A 124 -1.53 1.28 -0.31
N TYR A 125 -0.32 0.75 -0.06
CA TYR A 125 0.74 0.75 -1.06
C TYR A 125 0.33 0.02 -2.35
N GLY A 126 -0.44 -1.06 -2.27
CA GLY A 126 -1.00 -1.71 -3.46
C GLY A 126 -1.89 -0.78 -4.28
N HIS A 127 -2.73 0.00 -3.63
CA HIS A 127 -3.49 1.05 -4.32
C HIS A 127 -2.58 2.11 -4.93
N THR A 128 -1.52 2.54 -4.23
CA THR A 128 -0.54 3.48 -4.80
C THR A 128 0.17 2.92 -6.05
N LEU A 129 0.24 1.61 -6.22
CA LEU A 129 0.80 0.95 -7.40
C LEU A 129 -0.25 0.71 -8.50
N GLY A 130 -1.51 1.07 -8.26
CA GLY A 130 -2.61 0.97 -9.21
C GLY A 130 -3.46 -0.29 -9.08
N LEU A 131 -3.35 -1.04 -7.97
CA LEU A 131 -4.24 -2.19 -7.72
C LEU A 131 -5.56 -1.73 -7.11
N ASP A 132 -6.67 -2.24 -7.64
CA ASP A 132 -8.00 -2.04 -7.06
C ASP A 132 -8.38 -3.19 -6.13
N HIS A 133 -9.45 -3.01 -5.34
CA HIS A 133 -10.06 -4.11 -4.61
C HIS A 133 -10.62 -5.15 -5.58
N PRO A 134 -10.53 -6.46 -5.25
CA PRO A 134 -11.26 -7.49 -5.99
C PRO A 134 -12.78 -7.30 -5.87
N GLU A 135 -13.52 -7.62 -6.93
CA GLU A 135 -15.00 -7.53 -6.94
C GLU A 135 -15.66 -8.62 -6.08
N GLU A 136 -15.08 -9.83 -6.06
CA GLU A 136 -15.59 -10.99 -5.32
C GLU A 136 -15.14 -10.92 -3.85
N LEU A 137 -16.03 -10.48 -2.96
CA LEU A 137 -15.71 -10.28 -1.54
C LEU A 137 -16.07 -11.46 -0.62
N ASP A 138 -16.56 -12.58 -1.17
CA ASP A 138 -16.66 -13.85 -0.45
C ASP A 138 -15.59 -14.83 -0.93
N ILE A 139 -14.60 -15.07 -0.07
CA ILE A 139 -13.43 -15.90 -0.37
C ILE A 139 -13.26 -17.05 0.61
N ARG A 140 -14.32 -17.43 1.32
CA ARG A 140 -14.34 -18.64 2.12
C ARG A 140 -13.96 -19.85 1.26
N GLY A 141 -13.08 -20.71 1.78
CA GLY A 141 -12.53 -21.87 1.06
C GLY A 141 -11.49 -21.55 -0.02
N LYS A 142 -11.12 -20.28 -0.24
CA LYS A 142 -10.13 -19.89 -1.25
C LYS A 142 -8.70 -19.75 -0.70
N GLY A 143 -8.50 -20.01 0.59
CA GLY A 143 -7.20 -19.98 1.25
C GLY A 143 -6.82 -18.59 1.77
N THR A 144 -5.51 -18.32 1.86
CA THR A 144 -4.99 -17.07 2.43
C THR A 144 -5.51 -15.84 1.66
N PRO A 145 -6.06 -14.83 2.35
CA PRO A 145 -6.53 -13.61 1.71
C PRO A 145 -5.37 -12.81 1.10
N GLY A 146 -5.55 -12.39 -0.16
CA GLY A 146 -4.62 -11.48 -0.85
C GLY A 146 -4.56 -10.08 -0.22
N ILE A 147 -3.50 -9.33 -0.52
CA ILE A 147 -3.24 -8.04 0.13
C ILE A 147 -4.32 -7.02 -0.17
N MET A 148 -4.94 -7.09 -1.36
CA MET A 148 -5.93 -6.13 -1.83
C MET A 148 -7.36 -6.40 -1.38
N TYR A 149 -7.64 -7.44 -0.60
CA TYR A 149 -9.00 -7.63 -0.07
C TYR A 149 -9.31 -6.57 1.00
N PRO A 150 -10.40 -5.79 0.87
CA PRO A 150 -10.75 -4.76 1.84
C PRO A 150 -11.23 -5.35 3.17
N ARG A 151 -11.37 -4.48 4.18
CA ARG A 151 -12.10 -4.85 5.41
C ARG A 151 -13.54 -5.18 5.02
N GLY A 152 -14.18 -6.11 5.75
CA GLY A 152 -15.53 -6.57 5.43
C GLY A 152 -15.60 -7.79 4.50
N THR A 153 -14.49 -8.18 3.86
CA THR A 153 -14.38 -9.42 3.07
C THR A 153 -14.74 -10.64 3.94
N LEU A 154 -15.57 -11.55 3.41
CA LEU A 154 -15.93 -12.81 4.06
C LEU A 154 -14.82 -13.84 3.82
N VAL A 155 -14.32 -14.41 4.91
CA VAL A 155 -13.17 -15.31 4.92
C VAL A 155 -13.43 -16.50 5.82
N ASP A 156 -12.59 -17.53 5.70
CA ASP A 156 -12.65 -18.66 6.63
C ASP A 156 -12.41 -18.21 8.08
N PRO A 157 -12.98 -18.90 9.08
CA PRO A 157 -12.94 -18.46 10.49
C PRO A 157 -11.55 -18.07 11.00
N GLN A 158 -10.51 -18.81 10.62
CA GLN A 158 -9.12 -18.56 11.03
C GLN A 158 -8.53 -17.21 10.57
N TYR A 159 -9.20 -16.51 9.65
CA TYR A 159 -8.79 -15.21 9.14
C TYR A 159 -9.70 -14.05 9.58
N GLN A 160 -10.71 -14.33 10.42
CA GLN A 160 -11.64 -13.32 10.93
C GLN A 160 -11.04 -12.57 12.13
N TYR A 161 -11.65 -11.43 12.52
CA TYR A 161 -11.31 -10.80 13.81
C TYR A 161 -11.64 -11.69 14.99
N ASP A 162 -12.74 -12.44 14.89
CA ASP A 162 -13.12 -13.47 15.84
C ASP A 162 -13.50 -14.76 15.07
N PRO A 163 -12.72 -15.85 15.21
CA PRO A 163 -13.01 -17.11 14.52
C PRO A 163 -14.29 -17.80 15.02
N LEU A 164 -14.85 -17.40 16.16
CA LEU A 164 -16.08 -17.97 16.70
C LEU A 164 -17.33 -17.25 16.20
N VAL A 165 -17.17 -16.06 15.59
CA VAL A 165 -18.29 -15.27 15.07
C VAL A 165 -18.66 -15.75 13.67
N PRO A 166 -19.96 -15.93 13.36
CA PRO A 166 -20.39 -16.24 11.99
C PRO A 166 -19.97 -15.17 10.97
N ALA A 167 -19.58 -15.61 9.78
CA ALA A 167 -19.16 -14.72 8.71
C ALA A 167 -20.22 -13.63 8.41
N GLY A 168 -19.75 -12.39 8.24
CA GLY A 168 -20.60 -11.22 7.96
C GLY A 168 -21.19 -10.54 9.19
N GLN A 169 -21.05 -11.13 10.38
CA GLN A 169 -21.39 -10.45 11.63
C GLN A 169 -20.22 -9.61 12.16
N LYS A 170 -20.47 -8.77 13.17
CA LYS A 170 -19.42 -7.95 13.81
C LYS A 170 -18.35 -8.86 14.41
N GLY A 171 -17.14 -8.82 13.84
CA GLY A 171 -16.03 -9.72 14.18
C GLY A 171 -15.81 -10.86 13.19
N GLY A 172 -16.84 -11.25 12.43
CA GLY A 172 -16.82 -12.32 11.44
C GLY A 172 -16.41 -11.87 10.03
N THR A 173 -15.44 -10.96 9.92
CA THR A 173 -14.89 -10.51 8.62
C THR A 173 -13.38 -10.46 8.69
N LEU A 174 -12.70 -10.34 7.54
CA LEU A 174 -11.26 -10.34 7.41
C LEU A 174 -10.56 -9.41 8.43
N HIS A 175 -9.73 -9.99 9.29
CA HIS A 175 -8.76 -9.25 10.09
C HIS A 175 -7.51 -8.95 9.24
N PRO A 176 -7.11 -7.68 9.07
CA PRO A 176 -6.04 -7.29 8.14
C PRO A 176 -4.73 -8.05 8.31
N MET A 177 -4.34 -8.39 9.54
CA MET A 177 -3.09 -9.12 9.83
C MET A 177 -2.90 -10.44 9.04
N HIS A 178 -3.98 -11.03 8.53
CA HIS A 178 -3.94 -12.29 7.80
C HIS A 178 -3.71 -12.13 6.30
N ARG A 179 -3.79 -10.89 5.78
CA ARG A 179 -3.53 -10.62 4.36
C ARG A 179 -2.07 -10.90 4.04
N ARG A 180 -1.81 -11.37 2.82
CA ARG A 180 -0.45 -11.51 2.27
C ARG A 180 -0.44 -11.02 0.84
N VAL A 181 0.69 -10.47 0.39
CA VAL A 181 0.88 -10.22 -1.04
C VAL A 181 1.07 -11.58 -1.70
N LEU A 182 0.18 -11.91 -2.64
CA LEU A 182 0.19 -13.16 -3.36
C LEU A 182 0.81 -12.97 -4.75
N PRO A 183 1.26 -14.05 -5.42
CA PRO A 183 1.71 -13.96 -6.80
C PRO A 183 0.67 -13.36 -7.76
N ALA A 184 -0.63 -13.46 -7.44
CA ALA A 184 -1.70 -12.83 -8.21
C ALA A 184 -1.64 -11.29 -8.13
N ASP A 185 -1.33 -10.73 -6.97
CA ASP A 185 -1.18 -9.28 -6.78
C ASP A 185 0.00 -8.75 -7.61
N ILE A 186 1.14 -9.45 -7.61
CA ILE A 186 2.31 -9.10 -8.43
C ILE A 186 1.98 -9.14 -9.93
N ARG A 187 1.22 -10.13 -10.39
CA ARG A 187 0.77 -10.18 -11.79
C ARG A 187 -0.22 -9.06 -12.12
N ALA A 188 -1.07 -8.69 -11.17
CA ALA A 188 -2.06 -7.63 -11.35
C ALA A 188 -1.42 -6.25 -11.56
N LEU A 189 -0.19 -6.03 -11.06
CA LEU A 189 0.60 -4.82 -11.35
C LEU A 189 0.88 -4.62 -12.84
N ARG A 190 0.80 -5.68 -13.65
CA ARG A 190 0.99 -5.64 -15.12
C ARG A 190 2.26 -4.89 -15.53
N LEU A 191 3.39 -5.14 -14.84
CA LEU A 191 4.67 -4.44 -15.05
C LEU A 191 5.18 -4.48 -16.51
N HIS A 192 4.76 -5.48 -17.29
CA HIS A 192 5.03 -5.60 -18.72
C HIS A 192 4.36 -4.53 -19.59
N ARG A 193 3.37 -3.80 -19.05
CA ARG A 193 2.63 -2.73 -19.74
C ARG A 193 3.12 -1.33 -19.41
N LEU A 194 4.10 -1.20 -18.53
CA LEU A 194 4.65 0.12 -18.19
C LEU A 194 5.30 0.77 -19.41
N ARG A 195 5.28 2.10 -19.44
CA ARG A 195 5.94 2.88 -20.48
C ARG A 195 7.42 3.03 -20.13
N TRP A 196 8.22 2.07 -20.58
CA TRP A 196 9.66 2.06 -20.38
C TRP A 196 10.38 3.11 -21.23
N GLN A 197 11.22 3.90 -20.59
CA GLN A 197 12.17 4.82 -21.20
C GLN A 197 13.58 4.30 -20.89
N GLY A 198 14.15 3.57 -21.83
CA GLY A 198 15.34 2.76 -21.55
C GLY A 198 15.03 1.70 -20.49
N ASN A 199 15.78 1.70 -19.39
CA ASN A 199 15.62 0.76 -18.29
C ASN A 199 14.72 1.28 -17.17
N SER A 200 14.10 2.45 -17.31
CA SER A 200 13.28 3.06 -16.26
C SER A 200 11.82 3.20 -16.68
N ALA A 201 10.90 3.05 -15.73
CA ALA A 201 9.49 3.36 -15.92
C ALA A 201 8.86 3.88 -14.63
N VAL A 202 7.71 4.55 -14.75
CA VAL A 202 6.91 4.97 -13.60
C VAL A 202 5.81 3.94 -13.33
N VAL A 203 5.58 3.61 -12.06
CA VAL A 203 4.48 2.77 -11.58
C VAL A 203 3.53 3.62 -10.74
N GLY A 204 2.28 3.78 -11.20
CA GLY A 204 1.31 4.71 -10.61
C GLY A 204 1.26 6.06 -11.33
N ASP A 205 0.66 7.05 -10.68
CA ASP A 205 0.42 8.40 -11.18
C ASP A 205 0.46 9.44 -10.05
N PHE A 206 0.67 10.71 -10.40
CA PHE A 206 0.76 11.80 -9.44
C PHE A 206 -0.61 12.32 -9.05
N THR A 207 -0.88 12.37 -7.74
CA THR A 207 -1.98 13.16 -7.17
C THR A 207 -1.49 14.38 -6.45
N ASN A 208 -0.38 14.24 -5.71
CA ASN A 208 0.25 15.31 -4.95
C ASN A 208 -0.77 16.07 -4.06
N VAL A 209 -1.66 15.37 -3.36
CA VAL A 209 -2.65 16.01 -2.49
C VAL A 209 -2.07 16.21 -1.08
N TYR A 210 -2.16 17.44 -0.57
CA TYR A 210 -1.90 17.73 0.83
C TYR A 210 -3.16 17.49 1.65
N HIS A 211 -2.99 16.86 2.82
CA HIS A 211 -4.09 16.56 3.75
C HIS A 211 -3.96 17.41 5.02
N ASP A 212 -5.02 18.14 5.33
CA ASP A 212 -5.16 18.81 6.63
C ASP A 212 -5.47 17.81 7.75
N ASN A 213 -5.31 18.26 9.00
CA ASN A 213 -5.78 17.47 10.13
C ASN A 213 -7.32 17.43 10.14
N HIS A 214 -7.93 16.25 10.08
CA HIS A 214 -9.39 16.15 10.06
C HIS A 214 -10.08 16.67 11.34
N THR A 215 -9.35 16.79 12.45
CA THR A 215 -9.88 17.39 13.69
C THR A 215 -10.13 18.89 13.57
N SER A 216 -9.47 19.59 12.64
CA SER A 216 -9.67 21.03 12.45
C SER A 216 -11.05 21.37 11.87
N TYR A 217 -11.69 20.43 11.17
CA TYR A 217 -13.02 20.61 10.58
C TYR A 217 -14.17 20.43 11.59
N HIS A 218 -13.89 19.92 12.80
CA HIS A 218 -14.90 19.72 13.85
C HIS A 218 -14.97 20.87 14.87
N MET A 219 -14.22 21.96 14.68
CA MET A 219 -14.28 23.17 15.50
C MET A 219 -14.92 24.37 14.78
N GLY A 220 -15.86 24.13 13.86
CA GLY A 220 -16.65 25.14 13.15
C GLY A 220 -18.13 25.07 13.48
#